data_AF-A0AAD3DYR4-F1
#
_entry.id   AF-A0AAD3DYR4-F1
#
_cell.length_a   1.000
_cell.length_b   1.000
_cell.length_c   1.000
_cell.angle_alpha   90.00
_cell.angle_beta   90.00
_cell.angle_gamma   90.00
#
_symmetry.space_group_name_H-M   'P 1'
#
loop_
_entity.id
_entity.type
_entity.pdbx_description
1 polymer ?
#
loop_
_entity_poly.entity_id
_entity_poly.type
_entity_poly.pdbx_seq_one_letter_code
_entity_poly.pdbx_strand_id
1 'polypeptide(L)'
;MMALGLKQGGIALATVILASALFSVGIAAVAPIAADSVTGIYIPGWAQNTAAGADFFNISAVNLEGVSHMYYAFLWIDATKYTVYDPFGNLPLLTALKARWPTTALILSIGGGGFSTSIWSGLASSTTSRAAFISSAVAAMKAANADGIDLDWEFPTAADRAAFTALAAALRTRLDAEAASSSPSRRYWLSAATQSIVSGGPSSGPMAGYDLPALAAHMDLFNIMAYDMHDPCYWETSTALHTAWSDATRALDYYVSQGVPRTQLVLGLAFYGHVYTLISPQQYWLGAPSVESRDCSNMQTVSYRAILSELASQGGSVFTDSAQRGAYYVRGSRWIGFELPETLYDKIQGTRSYGLGGVMAWAAELDSREGQLLRVMASRQQPPSRPCGGGYVGNGTCVAGSSSSAAAGGAGGQQCCSQWGYCGTGDTYCGSGCRGGPCYPAPPSPPPAPPPCGGGSVGGGRCSVAGQCCSQYGWCGTASAYCGSGCQGGPCWLPPPRSSSPPPPLPPPPPRSPPPSPPPQKQQPPPSPKPPAASSPPPPSPASSPKPPPPTPSPKPISPSPKPPPPPPRPPPSPK
;
A
#
# COMPACT_ATOMS: atom_id res chain seq x y z
N MET A 1 65.81 46.29 55.97
CA MET A 1 65.85 45.60 54.66
C MET A 1 64.52 44.87 54.52
N MET A 2 63.74 44.90 53.43
CA MET A 2 63.57 45.81 52.27
C MET A 2 62.04 45.74 51.97
N ALA A 3 61.26 46.83 51.82
CA ALA A 3 61.23 47.83 50.72
C ALA A 3 60.80 47.19 49.38
N LEU A 4 59.76 47.62 48.62
CA LEU A 4 58.72 48.68 48.70
C LEU A 4 57.42 48.13 48.01
N GLY A 5 56.21 48.74 47.97
CA GLY A 5 55.63 49.92 48.64
C GLY A 5 54.71 50.79 47.74
N LEU A 6 53.58 51.28 48.30
CA LEU A 6 52.74 52.43 47.84
C LEU A 6 51.91 52.24 46.52
N LYS A 7 50.77 52.93 46.22
CA LYS A 7 49.80 53.79 46.95
C LYS A 7 48.52 54.03 46.11
N GLN A 8 47.36 54.28 46.77
CA GLN A 8 46.18 55.08 46.31
C GLN A 8 45.44 54.59 45.03
N GLY A 9 44.15 54.86 44.74
CA GLY A 9 43.10 55.69 45.37
C GLY A 9 42.82 56.98 44.56
N GLY A 10 41.59 57.33 44.13
CA GLY A 10 40.27 56.67 44.17
C GLY A 10 39.14 57.62 43.69
N ILE A 11 37.88 57.18 43.75
CA ILE A 11 36.61 57.96 43.59
C ILE A 11 36.27 58.52 42.18
N ALA A 12 35.15 58.04 41.61
CA ALA A 12 34.15 58.82 40.86
C ALA A 12 32.81 58.05 40.82
N LEU A 13 31.67 58.72 40.61
CA LEU A 13 30.32 58.18 40.81
C LEU A 13 29.42 58.39 39.57
N ALA A 14 28.65 57.36 39.18
CA ALA A 14 27.51 57.50 38.27
C ALA A 14 26.46 56.39 38.54
N THR A 15 25.19 56.77 38.67
CA THR A 15 24.10 55.86 39.05
C THR A 15 23.09 55.71 37.92
N VAL A 16 22.91 54.49 37.41
CA VAL A 16 21.74 54.11 36.59
C VAL A 16 21.25 52.73 37.01
N ILE A 17 19.98 52.63 37.38
CA ILE A 17 19.29 51.35 37.60
C ILE A 17 18.77 50.87 36.24
N LEU A 18 19.09 49.64 35.84
CA LEU A 18 18.41 48.98 34.73
C LEU A 18 18.19 47.51 35.05
N ALA A 19 16.96 47.04 34.84
CA ALA A 19 16.56 45.69 35.22
C ALA A 19 17.13 44.63 34.28
N SER A 20 17.92 43.70 34.82
CA SER A 20 18.39 42.50 34.11
C SER A 20 17.25 41.46 33.98
N ALA A 21 16.24 41.78 33.18
CA ALA A 21 15.22 40.82 32.78
C ALA A 21 15.88 39.78 31.84
N LEU A 22 16.42 38.71 32.43
CA LEU A 22 17.01 37.60 31.70
C LEU A 22 15.93 36.91 30.85
N PHE A 23 15.90 37.26 29.56
CA PHE A 23 15.17 36.54 28.53
C PHE A 23 15.74 35.12 28.41
N SER A 24 15.25 34.24 29.28
CA SER A 24 15.44 32.81 29.18
C SER A 24 14.60 32.33 28.00
N VAL A 25 15.15 32.46 26.79
CA VAL A 25 14.60 31.84 25.58
C VAL A 25 14.78 30.33 25.76
N GLY A 26 13.79 29.72 26.41
CA GLY A 26 13.73 28.29 26.67
C GLY A 26 13.52 27.53 25.38
N ILE A 27 14.59 27.36 24.60
CA ILE A 27 14.67 26.31 23.59
C ILE A 27 14.56 25.00 24.36
N ALA A 28 13.34 24.44 24.40
CA ALA A 28 13.10 23.13 24.96
C ALA A 28 13.95 22.14 24.14
N ALA A 29 15.04 21.64 24.74
CA ALA A 29 15.94 20.72 24.08
C ALA A 29 15.16 19.45 23.74
N VAL A 30 14.80 19.31 22.46
CA VAL A 30 14.13 18.12 21.94
C VAL A 30 15.04 16.94 22.20
N ALA A 31 14.62 16.05 23.11
CA ALA A 31 15.34 14.81 23.34
C ALA A 31 15.47 14.07 22.00
N PRO A 32 16.70 13.75 21.55
CA PRO A 32 16.89 13.22 20.21
C PRO A 32 16.15 11.89 20.08
N ILE A 33 15.28 11.82 19.08
CA ILE A 33 14.57 10.60 18.68
C ILE A 33 15.65 9.54 18.43
N ALA A 34 15.60 8.42 19.16
CA ALA A 34 16.60 7.38 18.99
C ALA A 34 16.48 6.79 17.57
N ALA A 35 17.62 6.49 16.95
CA ALA A 35 17.63 5.75 15.69
C ALA A 35 16.92 4.40 15.88
N ASP A 36 16.17 3.96 14.88
CA ASP A 36 15.26 2.79 14.97
C ASP A 36 14.17 2.92 16.06
N SER A 37 13.80 4.09 16.57
CA SER A 37 12.69 4.17 17.55
C SER A 37 11.31 3.93 16.92
N VAL A 38 11.08 4.37 15.69
CA VAL A 38 9.76 4.31 15.04
C VAL A 38 9.54 2.95 14.35
N THR A 39 8.57 2.18 14.87
CA THR A 39 7.77 1.25 14.06
C THR A 39 6.37 1.84 13.95
N GLY A 40 5.98 2.30 12.75
CA GLY A 40 4.70 2.93 12.47
C GLY A 40 3.80 2.12 11.53
N ILE A 41 2.48 2.36 11.58
CA ILE A 41 1.52 1.77 10.63
C ILE A 41 0.38 2.75 10.34
N TYR A 42 0.03 2.93 9.06
CA TYR A 42 -1.17 3.65 8.66
C TYR A 42 -2.41 2.75 8.76
N ILE A 43 -3.49 3.28 9.34
CA ILE A 43 -4.79 2.64 9.55
C ILE A 43 -5.86 3.49 8.85
N PRO A 44 -6.33 3.09 7.64
CA PRO A 44 -7.30 3.88 6.91
C PRO A 44 -8.74 3.73 7.43
N GLY A 45 -9.44 4.85 7.60
CA GLY A 45 -10.80 4.90 8.12
C GLY A 45 -11.86 4.33 7.17
N TRP A 46 -11.59 4.27 5.87
CA TRP A 46 -12.42 3.54 4.91
C TRP A 46 -12.33 2.02 5.09
N ALA A 47 -11.26 1.49 5.67
CA ALA A 47 -11.05 0.05 5.80
C ALA A 47 -12.15 -0.62 6.65
N GLN A 48 -12.66 0.09 7.68
CA GLN A 48 -13.79 -0.35 8.49
C GLN A 48 -15.12 -0.46 7.71
N ASN A 49 -15.23 0.26 6.57
CA ASN A 49 -16.41 0.27 5.69
C ASN A 49 -16.29 -0.71 4.51
N THR A 50 -15.25 -1.55 4.47
CA THR A 50 -15.13 -2.65 3.51
C THR A 50 -16.26 -3.66 3.71
N ALA A 51 -16.85 -4.14 2.62
CA ALA A 51 -17.94 -5.12 2.70
C ALA A 51 -17.45 -6.45 3.31
N ALA A 52 -18.29 -7.09 4.13
CA ALA A 52 -17.97 -8.36 4.78
C ALA A 52 -17.61 -9.44 3.73
N GLY A 53 -16.35 -9.85 3.67
CA GLY A 53 -15.83 -10.72 2.63
C GLY A 53 -14.30 -10.89 2.64
N ALA A 54 -13.74 -11.16 1.47
CA ALA A 54 -12.31 -11.47 1.27
C ALA A 54 -11.35 -10.35 1.75
N ASP A 55 -11.81 -9.11 1.73
CA ASP A 55 -11.02 -7.92 2.08
C ASP A 55 -11.59 -7.11 3.26
N PHE A 56 -12.50 -7.71 4.03
CA PHE A 56 -13.01 -7.10 5.26
C PHE A 56 -11.90 -6.89 6.29
N PHE A 57 -11.76 -5.64 6.76
CA PHE A 57 -10.83 -5.23 7.82
C PHE A 57 -11.58 -4.64 9.01
N ASN A 58 -11.11 -4.96 10.23
CA ASN A 58 -11.69 -4.47 11.47
C ASN A 58 -10.61 -3.75 12.29
N ILE A 59 -10.67 -2.42 12.33
CA ILE A 59 -9.71 -1.58 13.04
C ILE A 59 -9.63 -1.95 14.53
N SER A 60 -10.74 -2.37 15.15
CA SER A 60 -10.77 -2.78 16.57
C SER A 60 -10.00 -4.07 16.86
N ALA A 61 -9.80 -4.91 15.84
CA ALA A 61 -9.16 -6.21 15.98
C ALA A 61 -7.62 -6.17 15.82
N VAL A 62 -7.08 -5.08 15.25
CA VAL A 62 -5.66 -4.95 14.90
C VAL A 62 -4.74 -5.23 16.10
N ASN A 63 -3.72 -6.07 15.88
CA ASN A 63 -2.63 -6.25 16.83
C ASN A 63 -1.58 -5.16 16.62
N LEU A 64 -1.31 -4.38 17.68
CA LEU A 64 -0.30 -3.31 17.69
C LEU A 64 0.84 -3.61 18.69
N GLU A 65 0.97 -4.87 19.12
CA GLU A 65 2.14 -5.37 19.84
C GLU A 65 3.43 -5.07 19.05
N GLY A 66 4.37 -4.37 19.68
CA GLY A 66 5.62 -3.90 19.05
C GLY A 66 5.46 -2.71 18.08
N VAL A 67 4.25 -2.18 17.88
CA VAL A 67 4.01 -0.96 17.10
C VAL A 67 4.11 0.26 18.02
N SER A 68 4.96 1.22 17.63
CA SER A 68 5.18 2.47 18.38
C SER A 68 4.21 3.59 18.01
N HIS A 69 3.76 3.63 16.75
CA HIS A 69 2.91 4.70 16.22
C HIS A 69 1.81 4.10 15.32
N MET A 70 0.56 4.49 15.53
CA MET A 70 -0.55 4.24 14.61
C MET A 70 -1.04 5.57 14.03
N TYR A 71 -1.06 5.67 12.70
CA TYR A 71 -1.44 6.86 11.96
C TYR A 71 -2.86 6.67 11.40
N TYR A 72 -3.83 7.47 11.85
CA TYR A 72 -5.20 7.37 11.36
C TYR A 72 -5.39 8.16 10.06
N ALA A 73 -5.63 7.44 8.95
CA ALA A 73 -5.81 8.01 7.62
C ALA A 73 -7.31 8.05 7.22
N PHE A 74 -8.00 9.19 7.20
CA PHE A 74 -7.57 10.54 7.48
C PHE A 74 -8.71 11.32 8.13
N LEU A 75 -8.37 12.40 8.82
CA LEU A 75 -9.27 13.54 8.94
C LEU A 75 -9.23 14.37 7.64
N TRP A 76 -10.36 14.94 7.26
CA TRP A 76 -10.50 15.82 6.10
C TRP A 76 -10.77 17.27 6.54
N ILE A 77 -10.53 18.22 5.63
CA ILE A 77 -10.63 19.66 5.92
C ILE A 77 -11.88 20.24 5.23
N ASP A 78 -12.68 21.01 5.96
CA ASP A 78 -13.79 21.78 5.40
C ASP A 78 -13.27 22.85 4.43
N ALA A 79 -13.70 22.81 3.16
CA ALA A 79 -13.19 23.66 2.08
C ALA A 79 -13.43 25.17 2.27
N THR A 80 -14.27 25.59 3.22
CA THR A 80 -14.61 27.00 3.47
C THR A 80 -14.22 27.45 4.88
N LYS A 81 -14.42 26.60 5.90
CA LYS A 81 -14.09 26.89 7.30
C LYS A 81 -12.63 26.56 7.64
N TYR A 82 -11.98 25.72 6.82
CA TYR A 82 -10.68 25.09 7.06
C TYR A 82 -10.59 24.27 8.36
N THR A 83 -11.73 23.90 8.94
CA THR A 83 -11.81 23.05 10.14
C THR A 83 -11.74 21.57 9.76
N VAL A 84 -11.01 20.76 10.53
CA VAL A 84 -10.96 19.31 10.33
C VAL A 84 -12.24 18.62 10.77
N TYR A 85 -12.55 17.48 10.15
CA TYR A 85 -13.60 16.54 10.54
C TYR A 85 -13.18 15.10 10.21
N ASP A 86 -13.82 14.13 10.85
CA ASP A 86 -13.65 12.70 10.56
C ASP A 86 -14.72 12.25 9.55
N PRO A 87 -14.40 11.99 8.27
CA PRO A 87 -15.37 11.56 7.27
C PRO A 87 -15.87 10.13 7.49
N PHE A 88 -15.23 9.33 8.35
CA PHE A 88 -15.57 7.92 8.58
C PHE A 88 -16.12 7.66 10.00
N GLY A 89 -15.95 8.59 10.94
CA GLY A 89 -16.49 8.51 12.30
C GLY A 89 -15.77 7.53 13.24
N ASN A 90 -14.52 7.15 12.94
CA ASN A 90 -13.75 6.19 13.72
C ASN A 90 -13.03 6.79 14.95
N LEU A 91 -13.00 8.12 15.19
CA LEU A 91 -12.33 8.69 16.38
C LEU A 91 -12.67 7.98 17.72
N PRO A 92 -13.93 7.60 18.03
CA PRO A 92 -14.24 6.84 19.25
C PRO A 92 -13.65 5.43 19.25
N LEU A 93 -13.60 4.77 18.08
CA LEU A 93 -13.02 3.43 17.89
C LEU A 93 -11.50 3.48 18.11
N LEU A 94 -10.82 4.48 17.56
CA LEU A 94 -9.38 4.70 17.74
C LEU A 94 -9.02 5.04 19.18
N THR A 95 -9.89 5.78 19.88
CA THR A 95 -9.75 6.04 21.33
C THR A 95 -9.76 4.73 22.12
N ALA A 96 -10.66 3.79 21.77
CA ALA A 96 -10.70 2.47 22.38
C ALA A 96 -9.50 1.59 21.96
N LEU A 97 -9.03 1.67 20.72
CA LEU A 97 -7.85 0.95 20.24
C LEU A 97 -6.58 1.42 20.96
N LYS A 98 -6.43 2.73 21.19
CA LYS A 98 -5.34 3.28 22.03
C LYS A 98 -5.47 2.84 23.50
N ALA A 99 -6.67 2.79 24.06
CA ALA A 99 -6.86 2.29 25.43
C ALA A 99 -6.44 0.82 25.58
N ARG A 100 -6.55 0.01 24.51
CA ARG A 100 -6.04 -1.36 24.44
C ARG A 100 -4.51 -1.42 24.24
N TRP A 101 -3.92 -0.45 23.55
CA TRP A 101 -2.50 -0.38 23.19
C TRP A 101 -1.83 0.89 23.75
N PRO A 102 -1.69 1.03 25.09
CA PRO A 102 -1.29 2.28 25.74
C PRO A 102 0.17 2.71 25.49
N THR A 103 0.99 1.83 24.93
CA THR A 103 2.38 2.12 24.50
C THR A 103 2.48 2.60 23.05
N THR A 104 1.39 2.55 22.28
CA THR A 104 1.35 2.94 20.88
C THR A 104 0.76 4.34 20.74
N ALA A 105 1.54 5.28 20.21
CA ALA A 105 1.09 6.64 19.97
C ALA A 105 0.00 6.68 18.88
N LEU A 106 -1.14 7.30 19.17
CA LEU A 106 -2.19 7.57 18.18
C LEU A 106 -1.89 8.93 17.53
N ILE A 107 -1.60 8.92 16.24
CA ILE A 107 -1.36 10.11 15.44
C ILE A 107 -2.54 10.30 14.50
N LEU A 108 -3.10 11.52 14.42
CA LEU A 108 -4.19 11.83 13.50
C LEU A 108 -3.62 12.41 12.21
N SER A 109 -3.64 11.62 11.13
CA SER A 109 -3.23 12.08 9.80
C SER A 109 -4.36 12.86 9.14
N ILE A 110 -4.00 13.94 8.47
CA ILE A 110 -4.95 14.87 7.85
C ILE A 110 -4.57 15.01 6.37
N GLY A 111 -5.52 14.80 5.45
CA GLY A 111 -5.31 14.94 4.00
C GLY A 111 -5.22 13.61 3.23
N GLY A 112 -4.04 13.32 2.67
CA GLY A 112 -3.75 12.20 1.76
C GLY A 112 -4.06 12.49 0.29
N GLY A 113 -3.55 11.68 -0.64
CA GLY A 113 -3.60 11.89 -2.09
C GLY A 113 -4.99 11.88 -2.74
N GLY A 114 -6.01 11.43 -2.01
CA GLY A 114 -7.41 11.61 -2.39
C GLY A 114 -7.99 13.00 -2.06
N PHE A 115 -7.24 13.87 -1.38
CA PHE A 115 -7.69 15.16 -0.86
C PHE A 115 -7.21 16.35 -1.72
N SER A 116 -7.98 17.45 -1.72
CA SER A 116 -7.71 18.58 -2.62
C SER A 116 -6.55 19.47 -2.17
N THR A 117 -5.49 19.53 -2.98
CA THR A 117 -4.36 20.47 -2.82
C THR A 117 -4.80 21.93 -2.76
N SER A 118 -5.86 22.32 -3.48
CA SER A 118 -6.34 23.72 -3.45
C SER A 118 -6.95 24.13 -2.11
N ILE A 119 -7.47 23.16 -1.32
CA ILE A 119 -7.92 23.42 0.06
C ILE A 119 -6.71 23.61 0.97
N TRP A 120 -5.63 22.86 0.76
CA TRP A 120 -4.36 23.07 1.46
C TRP A 120 -3.72 24.43 1.15
N SER A 121 -3.58 24.80 -0.13
CA SER A 121 -3.09 26.14 -0.52
C SER A 121 -3.96 27.24 0.10
N GLY A 122 -5.28 27.08 0.06
CA GLY A 122 -6.24 27.98 0.70
C GLY A 122 -6.01 28.11 2.20
N LEU A 123 -5.94 26.99 2.94
CA LEU A 123 -5.78 27.00 4.39
C LEU A 123 -4.43 27.54 4.83
N ALA A 124 -3.36 27.18 4.11
CA ALA A 124 -2.00 27.60 4.42
C ALA A 124 -1.75 29.08 4.13
N SER A 125 -2.51 29.71 3.22
CA SER A 125 -2.27 31.08 2.75
C SER A 125 -2.27 32.17 3.84
N SER A 126 -3.17 32.12 4.83
CA SER A 126 -3.41 33.21 5.78
C SER A 126 -3.30 32.79 7.24
N THR A 127 -2.95 33.73 8.13
CA THR A 127 -2.92 33.47 9.58
C THR A 127 -4.28 33.04 10.12
N THR A 128 -5.38 33.62 9.61
CA THR A 128 -6.75 33.31 10.04
C THR A 128 -7.15 31.88 9.66
N SER A 129 -6.88 31.46 8.42
CA SER A 129 -7.18 30.11 7.94
C SER A 129 -6.31 29.05 8.61
N ARG A 130 -5.00 29.32 8.79
CA ARG A 130 -4.12 28.47 9.60
C ARG A 130 -4.62 28.34 11.04
N ALA A 131 -5.07 29.43 11.67
CA ALA A 131 -5.60 29.39 13.04
C ALA A 131 -6.90 28.57 13.17
N ALA A 132 -7.82 28.66 12.20
CA ALA A 132 -9.04 27.85 12.17
C ALA A 132 -8.71 26.34 12.08
N PHE A 133 -7.82 25.98 11.15
CA PHE A 133 -7.30 24.62 11.00
C PHE A 133 -6.64 24.11 12.29
N ILE A 134 -5.61 24.81 12.79
CA ILE A 134 -4.85 24.45 13.99
C ILE A 134 -5.77 24.31 15.21
N SER A 135 -6.77 25.19 15.37
CA SER A 135 -7.73 25.11 16.47
C SER A 135 -8.55 23.82 16.42
N SER A 136 -9.10 23.49 15.25
CA SER A 136 -9.91 22.27 15.06
C SER A 136 -9.08 20.98 15.13
N ALA A 137 -7.86 20.96 14.57
CA ALA A 137 -7.00 19.79 14.58
C ALA A 137 -6.58 19.41 16.00
N VAL A 138 -6.23 20.40 16.83
CA VAL A 138 -5.91 20.16 18.24
C VAL A 138 -7.17 19.82 19.06
N ALA A 139 -8.36 20.31 18.69
CA ALA A 139 -9.61 19.87 19.30
C ALA A 139 -9.92 18.39 19.00
N ALA A 140 -9.73 17.94 17.75
CA ALA A 140 -9.88 16.53 17.36
C ALA A 140 -8.84 15.63 18.05
N MET A 141 -7.57 16.07 18.10
CA MET A 141 -6.49 15.38 18.82
C MET A 141 -6.85 15.17 20.29
N LYS A 142 -7.37 16.20 20.98
CA LYS A 142 -7.83 16.10 22.37
C LYS A 142 -9.06 15.20 22.52
N ALA A 143 -10.03 15.29 21.62
CA ALA A 143 -11.25 14.48 21.66
C ALA A 143 -10.99 12.98 21.52
N ALA A 144 -9.98 12.58 20.72
CA ALA A 144 -9.55 11.20 20.57
C ALA A 144 -8.47 10.76 21.59
N ASN A 145 -8.05 11.63 22.51
CA ASN A 145 -6.87 11.46 23.37
C ASN A 145 -5.62 11.03 22.57
N ALA A 146 -5.42 11.62 21.39
CA ALA A 146 -4.29 11.34 20.50
C ALA A 146 -2.98 11.99 21.00
N ASP A 147 -1.85 11.50 20.51
CA ASP A 147 -0.50 11.92 20.88
C ASP A 147 0.16 12.82 19.85
N GLY A 148 -0.48 13.07 18.70
CA GLY A 148 0.04 13.96 17.69
C GLY A 148 -0.82 14.14 16.46
N ILE A 149 -0.29 14.93 15.53
CA ILE A 149 -0.89 15.24 14.23
C ILE A 149 0.14 14.95 13.14
N ASP A 150 -0.34 14.39 12.03
CA ASP A 150 0.44 14.11 10.82
C ASP A 150 -0.15 14.89 9.64
N LEU A 151 0.68 15.70 8.98
CA LEU A 151 0.24 16.54 7.86
C LEU A 151 0.53 15.84 6.54
N ASP A 152 -0.51 15.34 5.89
CA ASP A 152 -0.43 14.63 4.62
C ASP A 152 -0.95 15.51 3.48
N TRP A 153 -0.10 16.43 3.04
CA TRP A 153 -0.37 17.30 1.89
C TRP A 153 0.32 16.69 0.67
N GLU A 154 -0.49 16.09 -0.22
CA GLU A 154 -0.06 15.51 -1.49
C GLU A 154 -0.45 16.38 -2.70
N PHE A 155 0.35 17.33 -3.18
CA PHE A 155 1.62 17.83 -2.65
C PHE A 155 1.65 19.37 -2.63
N PRO A 156 2.41 20.01 -1.72
CA PRO A 156 2.68 21.44 -1.80
C PRO A 156 3.48 21.74 -3.07
N THR A 157 3.13 22.83 -3.76
CA THR A 157 3.88 23.31 -4.92
C THR A 157 4.97 24.30 -4.48
N ALA A 158 5.84 24.71 -5.41
CA ALA A 158 6.81 25.77 -5.16
C ALA A 158 6.19 27.10 -4.66
N ALA A 159 4.92 27.38 -4.99
CA ALA A 159 4.19 28.54 -4.49
C ALA A 159 3.72 28.37 -3.02
N ASP A 160 3.52 27.13 -2.58
CA ASP A 160 3.05 26.79 -1.22
C ASP A 160 4.19 26.69 -0.20
N ARG A 161 5.45 26.57 -0.64
CA ARG A 161 6.65 26.30 0.19
C ARG A 161 6.72 27.11 1.48
N ALA A 162 6.58 28.44 1.38
CA ALA A 162 6.61 29.32 2.55
C ALA A 162 5.34 29.22 3.42
N ALA A 163 4.19 28.94 2.81
CA ALA A 163 2.90 28.79 3.49
C ALA A 163 2.82 27.48 4.30
N PHE A 164 3.36 26.37 3.75
CA PHE A 164 3.46 25.10 4.46
C PHE A 164 4.44 25.19 5.65
N THR A 165 5.57 25.87 5.48
CA THR A 165 6.51 26.17 6.57
C THR A 165 5.85 27.02 7.68
N ALA A 166 5.10 28.06 7.31
CA ALA A 166 4.35 28.88 8.26
C ALA A 166 3.21 28.12 8.97
N LEU A 167 2.63 27.10 8.32
CA LEU A 167 1.66 26.18 8.92
C LEU A 167 2.33 25.26 9.95
N ALA A 168 3.46 24.62 9.60
CA ALA A 168 4.21 23.75 10.50
C ALA A 168 4.68 24.51 11.75
N ALA A 169 5.26 25.71 11.58
CA ALA A 169 5.70 26.57 12.68
C ALA A 169 4.56 26.93 13.65
N ALA A 170 3.40 27.33 13.11
CA ALA A 170 2.23 27.71 13.91
C ALA A 170 1.60 26.50 14.62
N LEU A 171 1.55 25.34 13.97
CA LEU A 171 1.02 24.11 14.56
C LEU A 171 1.94 23.60 15.69
N ARG A 172 3.26 23.54 15.46
CA ARG A 172 4.27 23.20 16.49
C ARG A 172 4.11 24.09 17.73
N THR A 173 4.08 25.41 17.53
CA THR A 173 3.88 26.42 18.59
C THR A 173 2.60 26.15 19.41
N ARG A 174 1.48 25.80 18.76
CA ARG A 174 0.24 25.45 19.46
C ARG A 174 0.35 24.12 20.20
N LEU A 175 0.96 23.10 19.60
CA LEU A 175 1.13 21.78 20.22
C LEU A 175 2.02 21.88 21.47
N ASP A 176 3.04 22.72 21.47
CA ASP A 176 3.91 22.93 22.63
C ASP A 176 3.19 23.70 23.75
N ALA A 177 2.33 24.67 23.41
CA ALA A 177 1.46 25.34 24.39
C ALA A 177 0.40 24.38 24.99
N GLU A 178 -0.15 23.48 24.19
CA GLU A 178 -1.10 22.45 24.63
C GLU A 178 -0.42 21.37 25.50
N ALA A 179 0.84 21.03 25.19
CA ALA A 179 1.67 20.15 26.00
C ALA A 179 1.97 20.78 27.37
N ALA A 180 2.53 21.99 27.38
CA ALA A 180 2.89 22.71 28.61
C ALA A 180 1.71 22.99 29.54
N SER A 181 0.50 23.19 28.99
CA SER A 181 -0.72 23.40 29.78
C SER A 181 -1.40 22.11 30.26
N SER A 182 -0.99 20.93 29.77
CA SER A 182 -1.57 19.64 30.18
C SER A 182 -0.67 18.81 31.11
N SER A 183 0.65 18.81 30.91
CA SER A 183 1.63 18.29 31.89
C SER A 183 3.06 18.71 31.50
N PRO A 184 3.95 19.05 32.45
CA PRO A 184 5.37 19.35 32.17
C PRO A 184 6.14 18.23 31.44
N SER A 185 5.64 17.00 31.45
CA SER A 185 6.23 15.85 30.74
C SER A 185 5.41 15.39 29.53
N ARG A 186 4.31 16.06 29.17
CA ARG A 186 3.59 15.78 27.92
C ARG A 186 4.38 16.41 26.77
N ARG A 187 4.39 15.72 25.63
CA ARG A 187 4.78 16.26 24.33
C ARG A 187 3.81 15.69 23.30
N TYR A 188 3.50 16.47 22.28
CA TYR A 188 2.72 15.98 21.13
C TYR A 188 3.63 15.88 19.91
N TRP A 189 3.52 14.77 19.19
CA TRP A 189 4.21 14.55 17.92
C TRP A 189 3.63 15.46 16.82
N LEU A 190 4.51 16.00 15.99
CA LEU A 190 4.13 16.60 14.71
C LEU A 190 4.93 15.93 13.60
N SER A 191 4.25 15.24 12.68
CA SER A 191 4.88 14.66 11.49
C SER A 191 4.28 15.21 10.20
N ALA A 192 4.91 14.90 9.08
CA ALA A 192 4.33 15.04 7.76
C ALA A 192 4.68 13.84 6.90
N ALA A 193 3.72 13.36 6.11
CA ALA A 193 3.97 12.47 4.99
C ALA A 193 4.54 13.27 3.82
N THR A 194 5.67 12.84 3.26
CA THR A 194 6.41 13.65 2.28
C THR A 194 6.96 12.82 1.12
N GLN A 195 7.02 13.46 -0.05
CA GLN A 195 7.41 12.86 -1.34
C GLN A 195 8.84 12.28 -1.32
N SER A 196 9.05 11.15 -2.00
CA SER A 196 10.34 10.47 -2.19
C SER A 196 10.95 10.68 -3.58
N ILE A 197 10.13 10.94 -4.61
CA ILE A 197 10.57 11.14 -6.00
C ILE A 197 11.30 12.49 -6.13
N VAL A 198 12.63 12.42 -6.17
CA VAL A 198 13.56 13.56 -6.31
C VAL A 198 13.96 13.87 -7.77
N SER A 199 13.26 13.29 -8.74
CA SER A 199 13.56 13.36 -10.17
C SER A 199 13.51 14.81 -10.71
N GLY A 200 14.69 15.33 -11.08
CA GLY A 200 14.89 16.70 -11.58
C GLY A 200 15.64 17.64 -10.63
N GLY A 201 15.88 17.23 -9.37
CA GLY A 201 16.70 17.97 -8.40
C GLY A 201 15.92 18.89 -7.43
N PRO A 202 16.63 19.72 -6.65
CA PRO A 202 16.07 20.36 -5.43
C PRO A 202 14.90 21.33 -5.66
N SER A 203 14.74 21.82 -6.88
CA SER A 203 13.76 22.86 -7.25
C SER A 203 12.75 22.36 -8.30
N SER A 204 12.58 21.04 -8.44
CA SER A 204 11.68 20.42 -9.41
C SER A 204 10.57 19.59 -8.74
N GLY A 205 9.52 19.31 -9.52
CA GLY A 205 8.42 18.43 -9.10
C GLY A 205 7.76 18.87 -7.78
N PRO A 206 7.22 17.91 -7.01
CA PRO A 206 6.67 18.18 -5.68
C PRO A 206 7.74 18.62 -4.67
N MET A 207 8.99 18.20 -4.83
CA MET A 207 10.07 18.49 -3.87
C MET A 207 10.35 20.00 -3.71
N ALA A 208 10.04 20.80 -4.73
CA ALA A 208 10.13 22.26 -4.67
C ALA A 208 9.23 22.89 -3.57
N GLY A 209 8.12 22.24 -3.21
CA GLY A 209 7.18 22.71 -2.18
C GLY A 209 7.62 22.50 -0.73
N TYR A 210 8.76 21.85 -0.49
CA TYR A 210 9.24 21.56 0.86
C TYR A 210 10.45 22.41 1.22
N ASP A 211 10.32 23.29 2.21
CA ASP A 211 11.48 23.98 2.81
C ASP A 211 12.12 23.11 3.89
N LEU A 212 12.67 21.96 3.47
CA LEU A 212 13.17 20.91 4.38
C LEU A 212 14.06 21.42 5.53
N PRO A 213 15.00 22.39 5.35
CA PRO A 213 15.78 22.93 6.47
C PRO A 213 14.91 23.65 7.53
N ALA A 214 13.87 24.36 7.11
CA ALA A 214 12.98 25.11 8.00
C ALA A 214 11.89 24.20 8.59
N LEU A 215 11.38 23.24 7.82
CA LEU A 215 10.45 22.21 8.30
C LEU A 215 11.08 21.32 9.37
N ALA A 216 12.38 20.99 9.26
CA ALA A 216 13.09 20.17 10.25
C ALA A 216 13.21 20.83 11.64
N ALA A 217 13.06 22.15 11.73
CA ALA A 217 12.97 22.88 13.00
C ALA A 217 11.58 22.81 13.67
N HIS A 218 10.60 22.20 13.01
CA HIS A 218 9.20 22.15 13.45
C HIS A 218 8.61 20.73 13.46
N MET A 219 9.04 19.85 12.55
CA MET A 219 8.66 18.44 12.53
C MET A 219 9.45 17.63 13.56
N ASP A 220 8.80 16.63 14.14
CA ASP A 220 9.45 15.52 14.83
C ASP A 220 9.89 14.44 13.84
N LEU A 221 9.03 14.10 12.88
CA LEU A 221 9.22 13.02 11.93
C LEU A 221 8.83 13.45 10.51
N PHE A 222 9.63 13.05 9.53
CA PHE A 222 9.25 13.04 8.11
C PHE A 222 8.95 11.59 7.71
N ASN A 223 7.69 11.31 7.41
CA ASN A 223 7.23 10.02 6.93
C ASN A 223 7.50 9.96 5.42
N ILE A 224 8.68 9.48 5.04
CA ILE A 224 9.13 9.46 3.64
C ILE A 224 8.37 8.38 2.88
N MET A 225 7.52 8.78 1.94
CA MET A 225 6.70 7.87 1.13
C MET A 225 7.54 7.19 0.05
N ALA A 226 8.45 6.29 0.46
CA ALA A 226 9.40 5.55 -0.37
C ALA A 226 8.75 4.33 -1.07
N TYR A 227 7.56 4.56 -1.61
CA TYR A 227 6.76 3.68 -2.43
C TYR A 227 6.24 4.48 -3.63
N ASP A 228 5.68 3.78 -4.62
CA ASP A 228 5.16 4.34 -5.87
C ASP A 228 6.21 5.14 -6.67
N MET A 229 7.49 4.83 -6.42
CA MET A 229 8.66 5.48 -7.05
C MET A 229 8.83 5.08 -8.52
N HIS A 230 8.18 3.99 -8.92
CA HIS A 230 8.00 3.52 -10.29
C HIS A 230 6.55 3.09 -10.46
N ASP A 231 5.89 3.55 -11.53
CA ASP A 231 4.47 3.33 -11.78
C ASP A 231 4.24 2.90 -13.25
N PRO A 232 3.57 1.75 -13.50
CA PRO A 232 3.29 1.24 -14.86
C PRO A 232 2.36 2.13 -15.70
N CYS A 233 1.64 3.09 -15.11
CA CYS A 233 0.76 4.00 -15.85
C CYS A 233 1.53 5.11 -16.58
N TYR A 234 2.40 5.82 -15.86
CA TYR A 234 2.78 7.18 -16.27
C TYR A 234 3.95 7.28 -17.26
N TRP A 235 5.00 6.48 -17.07
CA TRP A 235 6.24 6.60 -17.87
C TRP A 235 7.04 5.30 -18.03
N GLU A 236 6.66 4.19 -17.39
CA GLU A 236 7.44 2.96 -17.40
C GLU A 236 7.13 2.06 -18.61
N THR A 237 8.18 1.68 -19.35
CA THR A 237 8.15 0.70 -20.46
C THR A 237 8.84 -0.61 -20.09
N SER A 238 9.21 -0.77 -18.83
CA SER A 238 9.82 -1.99 -18.27
C SER A 238 9.40 -2.17 -16.82
N THR A 239 9.42 -3.42 -16.36
CA THR A 239 9.08 -3.79 -14.98
C THR A 239 10.04 -3.19 -13.97
N ALA A 240 9.51 -2.63 -12.87
CA ALA A 240 10.29 -2.02 -11.81
C ALA A 240 9.66 -2.30 -10.43
N LEU A 241 10.48 -2.22 -9.37
CA LEU A 241 10.00 -2.32 -8.00
C LEU A 241 9.67 -0.92 -7.49
N HIS A 242 8.39 -0.63 -7.27
CA HIS A 242 7.92 0.69 -6.80
C HIS A 242 8.48 1.12 -5.43
N THR A 243 9.08 0.19 -4.69
CA THR A 243 9.78 0.37 -3.39
C THR A 243 11.30 0.12 -3.48
N ALA A 244 11.91 0.23 -4.67
CA ALA A 244 13.32 -0.11 -4.91
C ALA A 244 14.29 0.55 -3.91
N TRP A 245 15.15 -0.24 -3.26
CA TRP A 245 16.08 0.25 -2.24
C TRP A 245 17.04 1.33 -2.76
N SER A 246 17.50 1.26 -4.02
CA SER A 246 18.36 2.31 -4.58
C SER A 246 17.67 3.68 -4.64
N ASP A 247 16.37 3.68 -4.83
CA ASP A 247 15.57 4.86 -5.11
C ASP A 247 15.08 5.46 -3.79
N ALA A 248 14.67 4.60 -2.85
CA ALA A 248 14.48 4.94 -1.44
C ALA A 248 15.75 5.57 -0.83
N THR A 249 16.95 5.00 -1.04
CA THR A 249 18.19 5.62 -0.53
C THR A 249 18.50 6.96 -1.19
N ARG A 250 18.21 7.12 -2.49
CA ARG A 250 18.40 8.40 -3.20
C ARG A 250 17.49 9.50 -2.66
N ALA A 251 16.25 9.15 -2.27
CA ALA A 251 15.36 10.04 -1.56
C ALA A 251 15.94 10.44 -0.19
N LEU A 252 16.37 9.47 0.62
CA LEU A 252 16.94 9.74 1.94
C LEU A 252 18.22 10.59 1.87
N ASP A 253 19.13 10.29 0.93
CA ASP A 253 20.35 11.07 0.69
C ASP A 253 20.02 12.53 0.34
N TYR A 254 18.94 12.77 -0.41
CA TYR A 254 18.48 14.14 -0.69
C TYR A 254 18.01 14.85 0.58
N TYR A 255 17.16 14.24 1.42
CA TYR A 255 16.70 14.89 2.66
C TYR A 255 17.88 15.18 3.61
N VAL A 256 18.84 14.27 3.72
CA VAL A 256 20.08 14.48 4.48
C VAL A 256 20.93 15.61 3.88
N SER A 257 20.99 15.73 2.54
CA SER A 257 21.68 16.83 1.86
C SER A 257 21.06 18.21 2.15
N GLN A 258 19.76 18.25 2.41
CA GLN A 258 19.03 19.45 2.84
C GLN A 258 19.08 19.68 4.36
N GLY A 259 19.96 18.97 5.09
CA GLY A 259 20.21 19.17 6.51
C GLY A 259 19.20 18.51 7.45
N VAL A 260 18.27 17.70 6.95
CA VAL A 260 17.31 16.98 7.81
C VAL A 260 18.06 15.89 8.61
N PRO A 261 18.00 15.88 9.95
CA PRO A 261 18.63 14.85 10.77
C PRO A 261 18.08 13.46 10.43
N ARG A 262 18.97 12.47 10.26
CA ARG A 262 18.60 11.08 9.94
C ARG A 262 17.58 10.50 10.94
N THR A 263 17.67 10.88 12.21
CA THR A 263 16.74 10.49 13.28
C THR A 263 15.33 11.06 13.17
N GLN A 264 15.10 12.11 12.35
CA GLN A 264 13.75 12.57 12.00
C GLN A 264 13.18 11.83 10.76
N LEU A 265 14.02 11.18 9.96
CA LEU A 265 13.59 10.49 8.74
C LEU A 265 13.04 9.10 9.08
N VAL A 266 11.81 8.81 8.65
CA VAL A 266 11.16 7.51 8.80
C VAL A 266 10.90 6.94 7.40
N LEU A 267 11.36 5.71 7.12
CA LEU A 267 11.22 5.10 5.81
C LEU A 267 9.84 4.45 5.61
N GLY A 268 9.13 4.83 4.55
CA GLY A 268 7.89 4.20 4.11
C GLY A 268 8.11 2.84 3.45
N LEU A 269 7.18 1.92 3.74
CA LEU A 269 7.12 0.56 3.22
C LEU A 269 5.71 0.28 2.68
N ALA A 270 5.60 -0.50 1.60
CA ALA A 270 4.32 -0.87 1.01
C ALA A 270 3.85 -2.26 1.47
N PHE A 271 2.57 -2.38 1.85
CA PHE A 271 1.88 -3.66 2.05
C PHE A 271 1.05 -4.05 0.81
N TYR A 272 1.50 -3.60 -0.36
CA TYR A 272 0.88 -3.78 -1.66
C TYR A 272 1.95 -3.92 -2.74
N GLY A 273 1.53 -4.05 -3.99
CA GLY A 273 2.40 -4.00 -5.16
C GLY A 273 1.71 -3.46 -6.40
N HIS A 274 2.49 -3.06 -7.40
CA HIS A 274 1.98 -2.63 -8.71
C HIS A 274 2.09 -3.74 -9.76
N VAL A 275 1.02 -3.90 -10.53
CA VAL A 275 0.93 -4.87 -11.63
C VAL A 275 1.46 -4.28 -12.94
N TYR A 276 2.41 -4.98 -13.55
CA TYR A 276 2.88 -4.77 -14.92
C TYR A 276 2.37 -5.91 -15.83
N THR A 277 2.20 -5.60 -17.12
CA THR A 277 1.96 -6.61 -18.16
C THR A 277 3.20 -6.75 -19.05
N LEU A 278 3.86 -7.90 -19.00
CA LEU A 278 5.03 -8.23 -19.80
C LEU A 278 4.68 -8.32 -21.29
N ILE A 279 5.55 -7.80 -22.15
CA ILE A 279 5.43 -7.98 -23.61
C ILE A 279 5.68 -9.44 -24.03
N SER A 280 6.56 -10.14 -23.30
CA SER A 280 6.82 -11.57 -23.47
C SER A 280 6.82 -12.25 -22.10
N PRO A 281 6.03 -13.32 -21.86
CA PRO A 281 6.05 -14.06 -20.60
C PRO A 281 7.36 -14.86 -20.40
N GLN A 282 8.23 -14.94 -21.41
CA GLN A 282 9.58 -15.48 -21.30
C GLN A 282 10.60 -14.44 -20.80
N GLN A 283 10.24 -13.16 -20.78
CA GLN A 283 11.06 -12.06 -20.28
C GLN A 283 10.43 -11.51 -19.01
N TYR A 284 10.83 -12.03 -17.85
CA TYR A 284 10.17 -11.79 -16.55
C TYR A 284 11.12 -11.32 -15.43
N TRP A 285 12.39 -11.05 -15.76
CA TRP A 285 13.36 -10.46 -14.82
C TRP A 285 13.00 -9.01 -14.46
N LEU A 286 13.54 -8.49 -13.37
CA LEU A 286 13.41 -7.06 -13.04
C LEU A 286 14.05 -6.19 -14.14
N GLY A 287 13.28 -5.27 -14.73
CA GLY A 287 13.67 -4.52 -15.92
C GLY A 287 13.34 -5.21 -17.24
N ALA A 288 12.50 -6.26 -17.24
CA ALA A 288 11.98 -6.86 -18.46
C ALA A 288 10.91 -5.96 -19.13
N PRO A 289 10.82 -5.93 -20.48
CA PRO A 289 9.91 -5.05 -21.20
C PRO A 289 8.42 -5.28 -20.90
N SER A 290 7.71 -4.19 -20.63
CA SER A 290 6.28 -4.18 -20.30
C SER A 290 5.48 -3.26 -21.20
N VAL A 291 4.17 -3.53 -21.29
CA VAL A 291 3.21 -2.59 -21.89
C VAL A 291 3.12 -1.35 -21.01
N GLU A 292 3.42 -0.19 -21.58
CA GLU A 292 3.20 1.13 -20.97
C GLU A 292 1.68 1.37 -20.82
N SER A 293 1.18 1.43 -19.58
CA SER A 293 -0.25 1.48 -19.31
C SER A 293 -0.77 2.91 -19.33
N ARG A 294 -0.72 3.58 -20.50
CA ARG A 294 -1.13 4.99 -20.75
C ARG A 294 -2.59 5.37 -20.40
N ASP A 295 -3.31 4.49 -19.71
CA ASP A 295 -4.65 4.65 -19.17
C ASP A 295 -4.66 4.18 -17.70
N CYS A 296 -4.57 5.11 -16.76
CA CYS A 296 -4.57 4.78 -15.32
C CYS A 296 -5.94 4.27 -14.82
N SER A 297 -7.01 4.29 -15.63
CA SER A 297 -8.30 3.70 -15.21
C SER A 297 -8.22 2.18 -15.05
N ASN A 298 -7.19 1.55 -15.64
CA ASN A 298 -6.87 0.13 -15.51
C ASN A 298 -5.68 -0.16 -14.57
N MET A 299 -5.20 0.85 -13.81
CA MET A 299 -4.07 0.70 -12.89
C MET A 299 -4.41 -0.27 -11.75
N GLN A 300 -3.66 -1.38 -11.67
CA GLN A 300 -3.86 -2.41 -10.65
C GLN A 300 -2.79 -2.32 -9.58
N THR A 301 -3.08 -1.53 -8.56
CA THR A 301 -2.47 -1.66 -7.22
C THR A 301 -3.16 -2.83 -6.51
N VAL A 302 -2.38 -3.79 -5.99
CA VAL A 302 -2.91 -5.01 -5.35
C VAL A 302 -2.33 -5.20 -3.96
N SER A 303 -3.18 -5.53 -2.99
CA SER A 303 -2.77 -5.76 -1.61
C SER A 303 -1.87 -7.01 -1.47
N TYR A 304 -1.00 -7.05 -0.47
CA TYR A 304 -0.18 -8.22 -0.16
C TYR A 304 -1.04 -9.48 0.02
N ARG A 305 -2.20 -9.35 0.70
CA ARG A 305 -3.21 -10.41 0.81
C ARG A 305 -3.73 -10.88 -0.56
N ALA A 306 -3.99 -9.97 -1.49
CA ALA A 306 -4.45 -10.33 -2.84
C ALA A 306 -3.36 -11.09 -3.61
N ILE A 307 -2.08 -10.67 -3.52
CA ILE A 307 -0.95 -11.36 -4.15
C ILE A 307 -0.81 -12.78 -3.59
N LEU A 308 -0.85 -12.96 -2.26
CA LEU A 308 -0.82 -14.29 -1.64
C LEU A 308 -2.02 -15.17 -2.06
N SER A 309 -3.22 -14.61 -2.12
CA SER A 309 -4.43 -15.31 -2.57
C SER A 309 -4.34 -15.71 -4.05
N GLU A 310 -3.77 -14.86 -4.90
CA GLU A 310 -3.55 -15.12 -6.31
C GLU A 310 -2.53 -16.26 -6.51
N LEU A 311 -1.39 -16.20 -5.82
CA LEU A 311 -0.37 -17.25 -5.81
C LEU A 311 -0.91 -18.59 -5.26
N ALA A 312 -1.78 -18.54 -4.25
CA ALA A 312 -2.42 -19.73 -3.67
C ALA A 312 -3.43 -20.41 -4.61
N SER A 313 -4.23 -19.61 -5.33
CA SER A 313 -5.36 -20.08 -6.14
C SER A 313 -5.00 -20.41 -7.58
N GLN A 314 -4.00 -19.75 -8.14
CA GLN A 314 -3.65 -19.79 -9.57
C GLN A 314 -2.18 -20.14 -9.83
N GLY A 315 -1.37 -20.27 -8.77
CA GLY A 315 0.07 -20.54 -8.88
C GLY A 315 0.85 -19.36 -9.48
N GLY A 316 2.12 -19.61 -9.77
CA GLY A 316 3.07 -18.63 -10.29
C GLY A 316 4.48 -18.89 -9.76
N SER A 317 5.38 -17.94 -9.96
CA SER A 317 6.72 -17.93 -9.38
C SER A 317 6.96 -16.61 -8.66
N VAL A 318 7.76 -16.64 -7.59
CA VAL A 318 8.15 -15.45 -6.82
C VAL A 318 9.66 -15.42 -6.72
N PHE A 319 10.22 -14.24 -6.96
CA PHE A 319 11.64 -13.97 -7.00
C PHE A 319 11.96 -12.81 -6.06
N THR A 320 13.19 -12.74 -5.56
CA THR A 320 13.69 -11.65 -4.73
C THR A 320 14.92 -11.02 -5.38
N ASP A 321 15.02 -9.69 -5.30
CA ASP A 321 16.23 -8.94 -5.64
C ASP A 321 16.88 -8.43 -4.35
N SER A 322 18.09 -8.90 -4.07
CA SER A 322 18.84 -8.56 -2.85
C SER A 322 19.51 -7.19 -2.90
N ALA A 323 19.73 -6.62 -4.08
CA ALA A 323 20.26 -5.25 -4.21
C ALA A 323 19.15 -4.22 -3.96
N GLN A 324 17.95 -4.50 -4.48
CA GLN A 324 16.76 -3.67 -4.32
C GLN A 324 15.92 -3.98 -3.08
N ARG A 325 16.26 -5.06 -2.36
CA ARG A 325 15.58 -5.52 -1.14
C ARG A 325 14.06 -5.57 -1.35
N GLY A 326 13.63 -6.24 -2.41
CA GLY A 326 12.21 -6.31 -2.81
C GLY A 326 11.93 -7.59 -3.60
N ALA A 327 10.64 -7.88 -3.79
CA ALA A 327 10.18 -9.12 -4.40
C ALA A 327 9.35 -8.86 -5.66
N TYR A 328 9.30 -9.85 -6.56
CA TYR A 328 8.33 -9.83 -7.65
C TYR A 328 7.72 -11.20 -7.93
N TYR A 329 6.42 -11.19 -8.20
CA TYR A 329 5.61 -12.36 -8.54
C TYR A 329 5.31 -12.36 -10.04
N VAL A 330 5.33 -13.55 -10.65
CA VAL A 330 5.14 -13.75 -12.10
C VAL A 330 4.16 -14.89 -12.35
N ARG A 331 3.15 -14.65 -13.21
CA ARG A 331 2.31 -15.71 -13.80
C ARG A 331 1.92 -15.35 -15.22
N GLY A 332 2.50 -16.05 -16.19
CA GLY A 332 2.31 -15.71 -17.61
C GLY A 332 2.86 -14.32 -17.90
N SER A 333 2.07 -13.44 -18.52
CA SER A 333 2.45 -12.04 -18.75
C SER A 333 2.19 -11.11 -17.55
N ARG A 334 1.57 -11.59 -16.47
CA ARG A 334 1.34 -10.79 -15.26
C ARG A 334 2.60 -10.79 -14.39
N TRP A 335 3.11 -9.61 -14.09
CA TRP A 335 4.26 -9.37 -13.22
C TRP A 335 3.85 -8.38 -12.13
N ILE A 336 4.24 -8.58 -10.87
CA ILE A 336 3.85 -7.72 -9.75
C ILE A 336 5.07 -7.48 -8.86
N GLY A 337 5.50 -6.23 -8.70
CA GLY A 337 6.56 -5.83 -7.77
C GLY A 337 5.96 -5.49 -6.40
N PHE A 338 6.48 -6.09 -5.33
CA PHE A 338 5.89 -6.06 -3.98
C PHE A 338 6.90 -6.42 -2.87
N GLU A 339 6.45 -6.46 -1.60
CA GLU A 339 7.26 -6.90 -0.46
C GLU A 339 6.98 -8.32 0.02
N LEU A 340 8.02 -8.97 0.53
CA LEU A 340 7.98 -10.22 1.30
C LEU A 340 8.50 -9.98 2.73
N PRO A 341 8.19 -10.87 3.70
CA PRO A 341 8.71 -10.79 5.07
C PRO A 341 10.23 -10.59 5.15
N GLU A 342 11.01 -11.31 4.33
CA GLU A 342 12.47 -11.19 4.25
C GLU A 342 12.94 -9.87 3.62
N THR A 343 12.31 -9.39 2.54
CA THR A 343 12.72 -8.15 1.87
C THR A 343 12.39 -6.92 2.71
N LEU A 344 11.25 -6.95 3.38
CA LEU A 344 10.83 -5.98 4.39
C LEU A 344 11.82 -5.96 5.57
N TYR A 345 12.25 -7.14 6.05
CA TYR A 345 13.27 -7.24 7.10
C TYR A 345 14.61 -6.62 6.66
N ASP A 346 15.07 -6.92 5.44
CA ASP A 346 16.32 -6.37 4.91
C ASP A 346 16.24 -4.85 4.71
N LYS A 347 15.07 -4.30 4.37
CA LYS A 347 14.81 -2.85 4.39
C LYS A 347 14.88 -2.27 5.79
N ILE A 348 14.32 -2.92 6.80
CA ILE A 348 14.43 -2.49 8.22
C ILE A 348 15.90 -2.51 8.70
N GLN A 349 16.71 -3.51 8.31
CA GLN A 349 18.14 -3.48 8.63
C GLN A 349 18.91 -2.43 7.82
N GLY A 350 18.44 -2.09 6.63
CA GLY A 350 18.90 -0.94 5.85
C GLY A 350 18.66 0.37 6.59
N THR A 351 17.41 0.64 7.01
CA THR A 351 16.99 1.78 7.84
C THR A 351 17.89 1.96 9.06
N ARG A 352 18.14 0.87 9.81
CA ARG A 352 19.03 0.83 10.97
C ARG A 352 20.47 1.20 10.62
N SER A 353 21.03 0.55 9.59
CA SER A 353 22.40 0.78 9.13
C SER A 353 22.61 2.21 8.60
N TYR A 354 21.55 2.81 8.06
CA TYR A 354 21.53 4.18 7.57
C TYR A 354 21.28 5.21 8.69
N GLY A 355 20.95 4.77 9.91
CA GLY A 355 20.78 5.63 11.10
C GLY A 355 19.46 6.41 11.14
N LEU A 356 18.41 5.89 10.50
CA LEU A 356 17.10 6.53 10.41
C LEU A 356 16.32 6.51 11.74
N GLY A 357 15.32 7.39 11.87
CA GLY A 357 14.36 7.39 12.99
C GLY A 357 13.53 6.11 13.07
N GLY A 358 13.27 5.45 11.93
CA GLY A 358 12.64 4.13 11.88
C GLY A 358 11.92 3.83 10.56
N VAL A 359 10.85 3.02 10.61
CA VAL A 359 9.99 2.67 9.47
C VAL A 359 8.51 2.92 9.76
N MET A 360 7.72 3.21 8.72
CA MET A 360 6.26 3.10 8.76
C MET A 360 5.75 2.40 7.48
N ALA A 361 4.50 1.93 7.48
CA ALA A 361 3.94 1.25 6.31
C ALA A 361 2.54 1.72 5.92
N TRP A 362 2.29 1.68 4.61
CA TRP A 362 0.99 1.86 3.98
C TRP A 362 0.50 0.51 3.41
N ALA A 363 -0.57 -0.10 3.91
CA ALA A 363 -1.38 0.24 5.08
C ALA A 363 -1.94 -1.06 5.71
N ALA A 364 -2.42 -0.99 6.95
CA ALA A 364 -2.74 -2.16 7.77
C ALA A 364 -3.75 -3.14 7.16
N GLU A 365 -4.68 -2.64 6.33
CA GLU A 365 -5.72 -3.44 5.68
C GLU A 365 -5.24 -4.18 4.43
N LEU A 366 -4.03 -3.89 3.95
CA LEU A 366 -3.45 -4.49 2.75
C LEU A 366 -2.60 -5.74 3.08
N ASP A 367 -2.16 -5.89 4.33
CA ASP A 367 -1.48 -7.09 4.83
C ASP A 367 -2.39 -8.34 4.75
N SER A 368 -1.75 -9.51 4.80
CA SER A 368 -2.35 -10.79 5.15
C SER A 368 -3.28 -10.69 6.37
N ARG A 369 -4.28 -11.57 6.46
CA ARG A 369 -5.27 -11.57 7.58
C ARG A 369 -4.62 -11.73 8.95
N GLU A 370 -3.46 -12.38 8.98
CA GLU A 370 -2.67 -12.62 10.17
C GLU A 370 -1.76 -11.44 10.55
N GLY A 371 -1.53 -10.44 9.69
CA GLY A 371 -0.58 -9.35 9.94
C GLY A 371 0.90 -9.78 9.83
N GLN A 372 1.28 -10.49 8.76
CA GLN A 372 2.63 -11.01 8.56
C GLN A 372 3.68 -9.90 8.37
N LEU A 373 3.41 -8.90 7.52
CA LEU A 373 4.36 -7.82 7.26
C LEU A 373 4.47 -6.89 8.49
N LEU A 374 3.34 -6.58 9.13
CA LEU A 374 3.32 -5.79 10.38
C LEU A 374 4.12 -6.48 11.50
N ARG A 375 4.02 -7.81 11.63
CA ARG A 375 4.84 -8.57 12.61
C ARG A 375 6.33 -8.46 12.38
N VAL A 376 6.81 -8.40 11.13
CA VAL A 376 8.24 -8.22 10.85
C VAL A 376 8.70 -6.82 11.29
N MET A 377 7.93 -5.78 10.99
CA MET A 377 8.21 -4.41 11.42
C MET A 377 8.16 -4.22 12.94
N ALA A 378 7.27 -4.92 13.62
CA ALA A 378 7.06 -4.84 15.07
C ALA A 378 8.07 -5.67 15.87
N SER A 379 8.31 -6.92 15.48
CA SER A 379 9.29 -7.79 16.16
C SER A 379 10.74 -7.39 15.87
N ARG A 380 11.01 -6.88 14.66
CA ARG A 380 12.35 -6.51 14.16
C ARG A 380 13.37 -7.65 14.21
N GLN A 381 12.88 -8.88 14.28
CA GLN A 381 13.62 -10.13 14.21
C GLN A 381 13.55 -10.67 12.77
N GLN A 382 14.51 -11.49 12.35
CA GLN A 382 14.37 -12.19 11.07
C GLN A 382 13.12 -13.09 11.11
N PRO A 383 12.26 -13.03 10.08
CA PRO A 383 11.17 -13.99 10.00
C PRO A 383 11.76 -15.41 9.92
N PRO A 384 11.25 -16.39 10.70
CA PRO A 384 11.69 -17.78 10.58
C PRO A 384 11.53 -18.26 9.15
N SER A 385 12.60 -18.85 8.61
CA SER A 385 12.94 -18.87 7.18
C SER A 385 12.00 -19.65 6.25
N ARG A 386 10.88 -20.19 6.74
CA ARG A 386 9.89 -20.93 5.94
C ARG A 386 8.47 -20.77 6.52
N PRO A 387 7.49 -20.27 5.74
CA PRO A 387 6.07 -20.49 6.00
C PRO A 387 5.71 -21.98 6.00
N CYS A 388 4.59 -22.35 6.64
CA CYS A 388 4.13 -23.74 6.80
C CYS A 388 3.66 -24.38 5.48
N GLY A 389 4.60 -24.83 4.65
CA GLY A 389 4.34 -25.60 3.43
C GLY A 389 5.56 -25.69 2.51
N GLY A 390 6.49 -24.73 2.66
CA GLY A 390 7.53 -24.49 1.68
C GLY A 390 7.03 -23.56 0.57
N GLY A 391 7.76 -22.46 0.33
CA GLY A 391 7.27 -21.35 -0.49
C GLY A 391 6.39 -20.38 0.31
N TYR A 392 5.93 -19.32 -0.37
CA TYR A 392 5.27 -18.17 0.24
C TYR A 392 3.79 -18.36 0.56
N VAL A 393 3.18 -19.46 0.10
CA VAL A 393 1.83 -19.90 0.47
C VAL A 393 1.93 -21.24 1.17
N GLY A 394 1.50 -21.29 2.44
CA GLY A 394 1.54 -22.50 3.25
C GLY A 394 0.37 -23.46 2.99
N ASN A 395 0.66 -24.76 3.00
CA ASN A 395 -0.35 -25.84 3.04
C ASN A 395 -0.64 -26.35 4.48
N GLY A 396 -0.03 -25.72 5.49
CA GLY A 396 -0.14 -26.09 6.91
C GLY A 396 0.93 -27.08 7.41
N THR A 397 1.77 -27.64 6.54
CA THR A 397 2.74 -28.70 6.91
C THR A 397 4.19 -28.20 6.84
N CYS A 398 5.00 -28.56 7.84
CA CYS A 398 6.43 -28.23 7.84
C CYS A 398 7.26 -29.42 7.35
N VAL A 399 7.98 -29.20 6.24
CA VAL A 399 8.81 -30.24 5.63
C VAL A 399 10.00 -30.56 6.53
N ALA A 400 10.26 -31.84 6.81
CA ALA A 400 11.46 -32.26 7.50
C ALA A 400 12.71 -31.77 6.74
N GLY A 401 13.66 -31.17 7.45
CA GLY A 401 14.78 -30.46 6.83
C GLY A 401 15.72 -31.38 6.07
N SER A 402 15.78 -31.26 4.74
CA SER A 402 16.83 -31.83 3.90
C SER A 402 18.14 -31.02 3.98
N SER A 403 18.59 -30.72 5.21
CA SER A 403 19.83 -30.00 5.49
C SER A 403 21.02 -30.96 5.56
N SER A 404 21.96 -30.85 4.63
CA SER A 404 23.18 -31.67 4.53
C SER A 404 24.26 -31.30 5.56
N SER A 405 23.86 -31.07 6.82
CA SER A 405 24.72 -30.65 7.92
C SER A 405 24.40 -31.46 9.19
N ALA A 406 24.73 -32.74 9.16
CA ALA A 406 24.64 -33.62 10.33
C ALA A 406 25.77 -33.27 11.34
N ALA A 407 25.44 -32.46 12.35
CA ALA A 407 26.32 -32.15 13.47
C ALA A 407 25.48 -31.98 14.76
N ALA A 408 26.00 -32.53 15.87
CA ALA A 408 25.31 -32.75 17.15
C ALA A 408 24.10 -33.71 17.09
N GLY A 409 24.06 -34.67 18.02
CA GLY A 409 23.10 -35.77 18.00
C GLY A 409 21.76 -35.41 18.67
N GLY A 410 20.67 -35.61 17.94
CA GLY A 410 19.28 -35.55 18.41
C GLY A 410 18.37 -36.21 17.37
N ALA A 411 17.18 -36.68 17.78
CA ALA A 411 16.24 -37.31 16.85
C ALA A 411 15.83 -36.31 15.75
N GLY A 412 15.72 -36.78 14.49
CA GLY A 412 15.53 -35.94 13.31
C GLY A 412 14.36 -34.97 13.46
N GLY A 413 14.68 -33.68 13.61
CA GLY A 413 13.73 -32.67 14.09
C GLY A 413 12.56 -32.41 13.15
N GLN A 414 11.40 -32.99 13.47
CA GLN A 414 10.13 -32.60 12.87
C GLN A 414 9.78 -31.17 13.33
N GLN A 415 9.66 -30.26 12.37
CA GLN A 415 9.33 -28.86 12.65
C GLN A 415 7.83 -28.69 12.91
N CYS A 416 7.51 -27.80 13.84
CA CYS A 416 6.16 -27.38 14.17
C CYS A 416 5.76 -26.18 13.34
N CYS A 417 4.53 -26.18 12.84
CA CYS A 417 3.87 -25.01 12.29
C CYS A 417 3.31 -24.17 13.43
N SER A 418 3.96 -23.04 13.72
CA SER A 418 3.55 -22.11 14.77
C SER A 418 2.13 -21.59 14.59
N GLN A 419 1.54 -21.04 15.67
CA GLN A 419 0.25 -20.33 15.62
C GLN A 419 0.25 -19.13 14.64
N TRP A 420 1.42 -18.73 14.15
CA TRP A 420 1.66 -17.62 13.23
C TRP A 420 1.92 -18.04 11.78
N GLY A 421 1.92 -19.35 11.45
CA GLY A 421 2.07 -19.84 10.08
C GLY A 421 3.52 -20.07 9.60
N TYR A 422 4.48 -20.17 10.52
CA TYR A 422 5.89 -20.44 10.23
C TYR A 422 6.43 -21.71 10.87
N CYS A 423 7.41 -22.34 10.23
CA CYS A 423 8.08 -23.56 10.69
C CYS A 423 9.24 -23.28 11.66
N GLY A 424 9.35 -24.10 12.72
CA GLY A 424 10.47 -24.06 13.65
C GLY A 424 10.38 -25.15 14.72
N THR A 425 11.10 -25.00 15.84
CA THR A 425 11.16 -25.98 16.94
C THR A 425 11.19 -25.27 18.30
N GLY A 426 10.70 -25.95 19.35
CA GLY A 426 10.55 -25.37 20.68
C GLY A 426 9.25 -24.60 20.86
N ASP A 427 8.95 -24.15 22.08
CA ASP A 427 7.60 -23.73 22.50
C ASP A 427 6.99 -22.59 21.68
N THR A 428 7.81 -21.67 21.15
CA THR A 428 7.37 -20.59 20.25
C THR A 428 6.70 -21.12 18.96
N TYR A 429 7.04 -22.35 18.55
CA TYR A 429 6.51 -23.00 17.35
C TYR A 429 5.61 -24.20 17.66
N CYS A 430 5.94 -24.96 18.70
CA CYS A 430 5.24 -26.20 19.07
C CYS A 430 4.19 -26.00 20.16
N GLY A 431 4.16 -24.86 20.86
CA GLY A 431 3.26 -24.61 21.98
C GLY A 431 1.82 -24.26 21.58
N SER A 432 1.12 -23.56 22.48
CA SER A 432 -0.28 -23.18 22.32
C SER A 432 -0.57 -22.52 20.97
N GLY A 433 -1.62 -23.00 20.29
CA GLY A 433 -2.07 -22.49 18.98
C GLY A 433 -1.31 -23.04 17.77
N CYS A 434 -0.28 -23.88 17.96
CA CYS A 434 0.42 -24.59 16.88
C CYS A 434 -0.57 -25.27 15.92
N ARG A 435 -0.39 -25.04 14.61
CA ARG A 435 -1.34 -25.38 13.54
C ARG A 435 -1.01 -26.68 12.78
N GLY A 436 0.12 -27.31 13.09
CA GLY A 436 0.57 -28.54 12.43
C GLY A 436 1.97 -28.98 12.90
N GLY A 437 2.34 -30.24 12.63
CA GLY A 437 3.56 -30.84 13.20
C GLY A 437 3.38 -31.28 14.67
N PRO A 438 4.46 -31.55 15.42
CA PRO A 438 4.39 -32.07 16.79
C PRO A 438 4.04 -30.96 17.80
N CYS A 439 2.79 -30.52 17.80
CA CYS A 439 2.24 -29.52 18.70
C CYS A 439 1.96 -30.05 20.12
N TYR A 440 2.09 -29.19 21.13
CA TYR A 440 1.88 -29.49 22.55
C TYR A 440 1.08 -28.38 23.28
N PRO A 441 -0.07 -28.69 23.90
CA PRO A 441 -0.81 -29.95 23.78
C PRO A 441 -1.25 -30.19 22.33
N ALA A 442 -1.33 -31.46 21.92
CA ALA A 442 -1.67 -31.81 20.55
C ALA A 442 -3.11 -31.37 20.19
N PRO A 443 -3.34 -30.74 19.02
CA PRO A 443 -4.67 -30.38 18.56
C PRO A 443 -5.52 -31.64 18.33
N PRO A 444 -6.85 -31.57 18.52
CA PRO A 444 -7.74 -32.70 18.30
C PRO A 444 -7.69 -33.14 16.84
N SER A 445 -7.60 -34.46 16.63
CA SER A 445 -7.48 -35.05 15.29
C SER A 445 -8.66 -34.63 14.39
N PRO A 446 -8.41 -34.24 13.12
CA PRO A 446 -9.51 -34.04 12.18
C PRO A 446 -10.25 -35.37 11.97
N PRO A 447 -11.58 -35.36 11.81
CA PRO A 447 -12.34 -36.58 11.53
C PRO A 447 -11.87 -37.20 10.20
N PRO A 448 -11.80 -38.53 10.10
CA PRO A 448 -11.36 -39.20 8.87
C PRO A 448 -12.28 -38.84 7.70
N ALA A 449 -11.69 -38.64 6.52
CA ALA A 449 -12.44 -38.32 5.31
C ALA A 449 -13.48 -39.41 4.99
N PRO A 450 -14.70 -39.05 4.54
CA PRO A 450 -15.71 -40.04 4.18
C PRO A 450 -15.22 -40.93 3.04
N PRO A 451 -15.57 -42.23 3.01
CA PRO A 451 -15.10 -43.13 1.97
C PRO A 451 -15.68 -42.75 0.59
N PRO A 452 -14.94 -42.94 -0.51
CA PRO A 452 -15.47 -42.76 -1.85
C PRO A 452 -16.40 -43.91 -2.25
N CYS A 453 -17.37 -43.62 -3.11
CA CYS A 453 -18.20 -44.66 -3.72
C CYS A 453 -17.38 -45.56 -4.65
N GLY A 454 -17.86 -46.78 -4.92
CA GLY A 454 -17.32 -47.63 -5.99
C GLY A 454 -15.88 -48.13 -5.79
N GLY A 455 -15.33 -48.05 -4.59
CA GLY A 455 -13.99 -48.59 -4.28
C GLY A 455 -12.82 -47.72 -4.73
N GLY A 456 -13.03 -46.41 -4.91
CA GLY A 456 -11.96 -45.44 -5.25
C GLY A 456 -11.98 -44.92 -6.69
N SER A 457 -12.90 -45.40 -7.53
CA SER A 457 -13.13 -44.88 -8.88
C SER A 457 -14.48 -44.16 -8.97
N VAL A 458 -14.46 -42.91 -9.47
CA VAL A 458 -15.66 -42.07 -9.61
C VAL A 458 -16.67 -42.74 -10.55
N GLY A 459 -17.94 -42.83 -10.13
CA GLY A 459 -19.06 -43.33 -10.93
C GLY A 459 -19.67 -44.67 -10.50
N GLY A 460 -19.12 -45.36 -9.49
CA GLY A 460 -19.64 -46.66 -9.04
C GLY A 460 -20.99 -46.64 -8.28
N GLY A 461 -21.52 -45.46 -7.92
CA GLY A 461 -22.87 -45.26 -7.36
C GLY A 461 -23.21 -45.89 -6.00
N ARG A 462 -22.39 -46.82 -5.48
CA ARG A 462 -22.65 -47.55 -4.22
C ARG A 462 -21.55 -47.37 -3.19
N CYS A 463 -21.97 -47.35 -1.93
CA CYS A 463 -21.12 -47.28 -0.75
C CYS A 463 -20.86 -48.68 -0.18
N SER A 464 -19.69 -48.87 0.45
CA SER A 464 -19.30 -50.13 1.10
C SER A 464 -20.06 -50.38 2.41
N VAL A 465 -20.52 -49.33 3.08
CA VAL A 465 -21.35 -49.41 4.29
C VAL A 465 -22.82 -49.35 3.92
N ALA A 466 -23.59 -50.36 4.34
CA ALA A 466 -25.03 -50.40 4.13
C ALA A 466 -25.74 -49.20 4.78
N GLY A 467 -26.74 -48.65 4.09
CA GLY A 467 -27.49 -47.46 4.56
C GLY A 467 -26.81 -46.11 4.27
N GLN A 468 -25.57 -46.09 3.76
CA GLN A 468 -24.96 -44.85 3.25
C GLN A 468 -25.41 -44.55 1.82
N CYS A 469 -25.54 -43.25 1.54
CA CYS A 469 -25.83 -42.68 0.24
C CYS A 469 -24.54 -42.24 -0.46
N CYS A 470 -24.48 -42.43 -1.77
CA CYS A 470 -23.43 -41.89 -2.63
C CYS A 470 -23.85 -40.50 -3.11
N SER A 471 -23.09 -39.46 -2.77
CA SER A 471 -23.38 -38.07 -3.17
C SER A 471 -23.17 -37.86 -4.68
N GLN A 472 -23.67 -36.74 -5.21
CA GLN A 472 -23.39 -36.31 -6.59
C GLN A 472 -21.90 -36.08 -6.90
N TYR A 473 -21.04 -36.08 -5.86
CA TYR A 473 -19.61 -35.89 -5.94
C TYR A 473 -18.82 -37.20 -5.69
N GLY A 474 -19.49 -38.35 -5.58
CA GLY A 474 -18.84 -39.66 -5.44
C GLY A 474 -18.37 -40.02 -4.02
N TRP A 475 -18.95 -39.40 -2.98
CA TRP A 475 -18.59 -39.64 -1.56
C TRP A 475 -19.75 -40.26 -0.78
N CYS A 476 -19.42 -41.06 0.25
CA CYS A 476 -20.41 -41.81 1.03
C CYS A 476 -20.73 -41.18 2.40
N GLY A 477 -22.02 -41.13 2.74
CA GLY A 477 -22.50 -40.66 4.03
C GLY A 477 -24.01 -40.81 4.21
N THR A 478 -24.52 -40.47 5.39
CA THR A 478 -25.95 -40.63 5.77
C THR A 478 -26.73 -39.31 5.85
N ALA A 479 -26.06 -38.17 5.73
CA ALA A 479 -26.66 -36.84 5.85
C ALA A 479 -27.18 -36.31 4.51
N SER A 480 -27.91 -35.18 4.56
CA SER A 480 -28.49 -34.49 3.39
C SER A 480 -27.50 -34.18 2.26
N ALA A 481 -26.25 -33.87 2.58
CA ALA A 481 -25.17 -33.63 1.61
C ALA A 481 -24.78 -34.87 0.78
N TYR A 482 -25.21 -36.07 1.20
CA TYR A 482 -24.95 -37.35 0.54
C TYR A 482 -26.23 -37.98 -0.01
N CYS A 483 -27.32 -37.91 0.75
CA CYS A 483 -28.61 -38.50 0.39
C CYS A 483 -29.57 -37.56 -0.37
N GLY A 484 -29.26 -36.28 -0.49
CA GLY A 484 -30.11 -35.26 -1.10
C GLY A 484 -30.12 -35.27 -2.62
N SER A 485 -30.31 -34.09 -3.22
CA SER A 485 -30.35 -33.92 -4.68
C SER A 485 -29.06 -34.40 -5.35
N GLY A 486 -29.19 -35.10 -6.47
CA GLY A 486 -28.07 -35.68 -7.22
C GLY A 486 -27.44 -36.94 -6.61
N CYS A 487 -27.97 -37.47 -5.49
CA CYS A 487 -27.56 -38.74 -4.91
C CYS A 487 -27.53 -39.87 -5.98
N GLN A 488 -26.36 -40.49 -6.16
CA GLN A 488 -26.06 -41.46 -7.22
C GLN A 488 -26.45 -42.90 -6.86
N GLY A 489 -26.79 -43.16 -5.59
CA GLY A 489 -27.26 -44.45 -5.11
C GLY A 489 -27.20 -44.59 -3.58
N GLY A 490 -27.72 -45.70 -3.06
CA GLY A 490 -28.06 -45.84 -1.64
C GLY A 490 -29.48 -45.33 -1.34
N PRO A 491 -29.84 -45.08 -0.07
CA PRO A 491 -31.19 -44.63 0.31
C PRO A 491 -31.37 -43.12 0.07
N CYS A 492 -31.26 -42.70 -1.19
CA CYS A 492 -31.46 -41.31 -1.61
C CYS A 492 -32.86 -40.80 -1.20
N TRP A 493 -32.92 -39.61 -0.60
CA TRP A 493 -34.14 -39.01 -0.05
C TRP A 493 -35.08 -38.44 -1.12
N LEU A 494 -34.61 -38.33 -2.36
CA LEU A 494 -35.40 -38.03 -3.54
C LEU A 494 -35.12 -39.12 -4.60
N PRO A 495 -36.15 -39.71 -5.24
CA PRO A 495 -35.96 -40.72 -6.27
C PRO A 495 -35.35 -40.09 -7.54
N PRO A 496 -34.42 -40.77 -8.23
CA PRO A 496 -33.84 -40.27 -9.47
C PRO A 496 -34.90 -40.20 -10.60
N PRO A 497 -34.83 -39.22 -11.51
CA PRO A 497 -35.69 -39.16 -12.68
C PRO A 497 -35.46 -40.39 -13.58
N ARG A 498 -36.55 -40.99 -14.09
CA ARG A 498 -36.45 -42.16 -14.97
C ARG A 498 -35.86 -41.78 -16.32
N SER A 499 -34.96 -42.62 -16.83
CA SER A 499 -34.54 -42.60 -18.22
C SER A 499 -35.68 -43.01 -19.15
N SER A 500 -35.89 -42.27 -20.24
CA SER A 500 -36.69 -42.70 -21.40
C SER A 500 -35.86 -42.53 -22.67
N SER A 501 -35.93 -43.52 -23.57
CA SER A 501 -35.11 -43.68 -24.76
C SER A 501 -35.20 -42.53 -25.78
N PRO A 502 -34.18 -42.34 -26.65
CA PRO A 502 -34.24 -41.36 -27.73
C PRO A 502 -35.31 -41.74 -28.79
N PRO A 503 -35.90 -40.76 -29.49
CA PRO A 503 -36.84 -41.02 -30.58
C PRO A 503 -36.13 -41.54 -31.85
N PRO A 504 -36.81 -42.35 -32.69
CA PRO A 504 -36.25 -42.84 -33.95
C PRO A 504 -36.24 -41.74 -35.04
N PRO A 505 -35.31 -41.80 -36.00
CA PRO A 505 -35.30 -40.91 -37.17
C PRO A 505 -36.39 -41.29 -38.18
N LEU A 506 -36.93 -40.31 -38.91
CA LEU A 506 -37.97 -40.49 -39.93
C LEU A 506 -37.67 -39.68 -41.23
N PRO A 507 -38.28 -40.03 -42.37
CA PRO A 507 -37.65 -39.89 -43.70
C PRO A 507 -37.82 -38.51 -44.40
N PRO A 508 -37.06 -38.25 -45.50
CA PRO A 508 -37.12 -37.01 -46.28
C PRO A 508 -38.44 -36.80 -47.07
N PRO A 509 -38.71 -35.56 -47.57
CA PRO A 509 -40.07 -35.08 -47.82
C PRO A 509 -40.50 -34.95 -49.31
N PRO A 510 -41.82 -34.81 -49.57
CA PRO A 510 -42.36 -34.23 -50.80
C PRO A 510 -42.57 -32.69 -50.70
N PRO A 511 -42.64 -31.93 -51.82
CA PRO A 511 -42.59 -30.45 -51.81
C PRO A 511 -43.90 -29.69 -52.14
N ARG A 512 -43.85 -28.35 -51.99
CA ARG A 512 -44.85 -27.30 -52.37
C ARG A 512 -45.99 -27.11 -51.34
N SER A 513 -46.68 -25.95 -51.20
CA SER A 513 -46.74 -24.70 -51.99
C SER A 513 -46.74 -23.44 -51.10
N PRO A 514 -46.40 -22.23 -51.60
CA PRO A 514 -46.35 -20.99 -50.80
C PRO A 514 -47.71 -20.26 -50.64
N PRO A 515 -48.02 -19.69 -49.44
CA PRO A 515 -49.11 -18.73 -49.24
C PRO A 515 -48.80 -17.29 -49.76
N PRO A 516 -49.81 -16.38 -49.84
CA PRO A 516 -49.71 -15.12 -50.60
C PRO A 516 -49.21 -13.88 -49.81
N SER A 517 -48.82 -12.85 -50.56
CA SER A 517 -48.19 -11.60 -50.07
C SER A 517 -49.17 -10.50 -49.64
N PRO A 518 -48.82 -9.67 -48.64
CA PRO A 518 -49.37 -8.32 -48.46
C PRO A 518 -48.78 -7.32 -49.49
N PRO A 519 -49.50 -6.24 -49.86
CA PRO A 519 -49.06 -5.26 -50.87
C PRO A 519 -48.50 -3.96 -50.19
N PRO A 520 -48.27 -2.83 -50.89
CA PRO A 520 -46.92 -2.51 -51.34
C PRO A 520 -46.36 -1.17 -50.81
N GLN A 521 -45.03 -1.08 -50.73
CA GLN A 521 -44.32 0.21 -50.86
C GLN A 521 -43.51 0.23 -52.16
N LYS A 522 -43.20 1.43 -52.64
CA LYS A 522 -43.07 1.69 -54.09
C LYS A 522 -41.75 1.18 -54.71
N GLN A 523 -41.93 0.56 -55.87
CA GLN A 523 -40.96 0.39 -56.96
C GLN A 523 -40.29 1.73 -57.39
N GLN A 524 -39.12 1.79 -58.05
CA GLN A 524 -37.95 0.89 -58.19
C GLN A 524 -36.82 1.73 -58.91
N PRO A 525 -35.93 1.24 -59.81
CA PRO A 525 -34.54 0.85 -59.55
C PRO A 525 -33.58 1.61 -60.53
N PRO A 526 -32.49 1.05 -61.12
CA PRO A 526 -31.52 0.02 -60.68
C PRO A 526 -30.04 0.50 -60.73
N PRO A 527 -29.07 -0.27 -60.19
CA PRO A 527 -27.63 0.02 -60.31
C PRO A 527 -26.84 -0.94 -61.24
N SER A 528 -25.79 -0.39 -61.90
CA SER A 528 -24.53 -1.04 -62.33
C SER A 528 -24.55 -2.25 -63.31
N PRO A 529 -23.43 -2.46 -64.05
CA PRO A 529 -22.52 -3.56 -63.66
C PRO A 529 -21.03 -3.17 -63.66
N LYS A 530 -20.11 -4.16 -63.66
CA LYS A 530 -18.74 -4.07 -63.09
C LYS A 530 -17.64 -4.68 -64.04
N PRO A 531 -16.48 -5.21 -63.57
CA PRO A 531 -15.12 -4.80 -63.96
C PRO A 531 -14.46 -5.70 -65.04
N PRO A 532 -13.12 -5.61 -65.24
CA PRO A 532 -12.26 -6.64 -64.62
C PRO A 532 -10.98 -6.09 -63.94
N ALA A 533 -10.17 -6.96 -63.34
CA ALA A 533 -8.87 -6.65 -62.71
C ALA A 533 -7.86 -7.79 -62.90
N ALA A 534 -6.55 -7.50 -62.99
CA ALA A 534 -5.49 -8.52 -63.08
C ALA A 534 -4.06 -8.04 -62.74
N SER A 535 -3.28 -8.93 -62.09
CA SER A 535 -1.80 -9.11 -62.15
C SER A 535 -0.81 -8.16 -61.43
N SER A 536 0.37 -8.73 -61.11
CA SER A 536 1.61 -8.20 -60.44
C SER A 536 2.72 -9.30 -60.56
N PRO A 537 4.04 -9.12 -60.21
CA PRO A 537 4.80 -7.95 -59.72
C PRO A 537 5.62 -7.27 -60.86
N PRO A 538 6.99 -7.13 -60.98
CA PRO A 538 8.20 -7.67 -60.29
C PRO A 538 9.21 -6.62 -59.71
N PRO A 539 10.35 -7.01 -59.08
CA PRO A 539 11.43 -6.12 -58.55
C PRO A 539 12.65 -5.99 -59.53
N PRO A 540 13.81 -5.30 -59.25
CA PRO A 540 14.34 -4.72 -57.99
C PRO A 540 14.99 -3.30 -58.07
N SER A 541 15.86 -2.95 -57.10
CA SER A 541 16.59 -1.67 -56.81
C SER A 541 17.90 -1.47 -57.64
N PRO A 542 18.89 -0.57 -57.33
CA PRO A 542 18.98 0.59 -56.40
C PRO A 542 19.69 1.89 -56.95
N ALA A 543 19.60 3.03 -56.24
CA ALA A 543 20.52 4.20 -56.30
C ALA A 543 20.18 5.22 -55.17
N SER A 544 21.00 5.40 -54.11
CA SER A 544 22.20 6.25 -53.95
C SER A 544 21.91 7.72 -53.52
N SER A 545 22.62 8.19 -52.49
CA SER A 545 22.32 9.45 -51.75
C SER A 545 23.17 10.66 -52.20
N PRO A 546 22.62 11.89 -52.14
CA PRO A 546 23.41 13.11 -52.01
C PRO A 546 23.59 13.59 -50.55
N LYS A 547 24.63 14.39 -50.32
CA LYS A 547 25.08 14.96 -49.02
C LYS A 547 24.39 16.32 -48.75
N PRO A 548 24.12 16.73 -47.49
CA PRO A 548 23.33 17.94 -47.21
C PRO A 548 24.04 19.28 -47.52
N PRO A 549 23.27 20.36 -47.80
CA PRO A 549 23.77 21.73 -48.01
C PRO A 549 24.14 22.44 -46.68
N PRO A 550 24.86 23.59 -46.74
CA PRO A 550 25.35 24.31 -45.56
C PRO A 550 24.25 25.10 -44.79
N PRO A 551 24.49 25.46 -43.52
CA PRO A 551 23.51 26.11 -42.66
C PRO A 551 23.30 27.60 -43.00
N THR A 552 22.05 28.06 -42.94
CA THR A 552 21.62 29.46 -43.03
C THR A 552 21.37 30.08 -41.64
N PRO A 553 21.43 31.43 -41.50
CA PRO A 553 21.50 32.09 -40.19
C PRO A 553 20.16 32.16 -39.43
N SER A 554 20.27 32.30 -38.11
CA SER A 554 19.15 32.28 -37.16
C SER A 554 18.12 33.42 -37.34
N PRO A 555 16.82 33.16 -37.16
CA PRO A 555 15.78 34.17 -37.24
C PRO A 555 15.73 35.09 -36.00
N LYS A 556 15.23 36.32 -36.19
CA LYS A 556 14.94 37.28 -35.11
C LYS A 556 13.58 36.99 -34.42
N PRO A 557 13.33 37.50 -33.21
CA PRO A 557 12.10 37.23 -32.45
C PRO A 557 10.82 37.72 -33.15
N ILE A 558 9.71 37.02 -32.89
CA ILE A 558 8.36 37.33 -33.37
C ILE A 558 7.58 38.05 -32.26
N SER A 559 6.86 39.12 -32.61
CA SER A 559 5.99 39.88 -31.69
C SER A 559 4.75 39.06 -31.26
N PRO A 560 4.24 39.23 -30.02
CA PRO A 560 3.13 38.43 -29.51
C PRO A 560 1.80 38.73 -30.21
N SER A 561 1.01 37.68 -30.45
CA SER A 561 -0.34 37.76 -31.02
C SER A 561 -1.38 38.32 -30.02
N PRO A 562 -2.47 38.95 -30.49
CA PRO A 562 -3.50 39.51 -29.61
C PRO A 562 -4.29 38.43 -28.84
N LYS A 563 -4.76 38.81 -27.65
CA LYS A 563 -5.47 37.95 -26.70
C LYS A 563 -6.92 37.69 -27.16
N PRO A 564 -7.45 36.46 -27.08
CA PRO A 564 -8.84 36.18 -27.45
C PRO A 564 -9.85 36.82 -26.48
N PRO A 565 -11.08 37.13 -26.93
CA PRO A 565 -12.12 37.73 -26.10
C PRO A 565 -12.70 36.75 -25.06
N PRO A 566 -13.29 37.24 -23.95
CA PRO A 566 -13.89 36.39 -22.92
C PRO A 566 -15.20 35.72 -23.41
N PRO A 567 -15.56 34.55 -22.83
CA PRO A 567 -16.80 33.85 -23.16
C PRO A 567 -18.05 34.60 -22.63
N PRO A 568 -19.23 34.40 -23.25
CA PRO A 568 -20.48 35.02 -22.81
C PRO A 568 -20.97 34.46 -21.46
N PRO A 569 -21.73 35.26 -20.68
CA PRO A 569 -22.26 34.84 -19.37
C PRO A 569 -23.29 33.70 -19.51
N ARG A 570 -23.29 32.78 -18.53
CA ARG A 570 -24.32 31.73 -18.44
C ARG A 570 -25.70 32.33 -18.10
N PRO A 571 -26.80 31.80 -18.67
CA PRO A 571 -28.14 32.13 -18.20
C PRO A 571 -28.38 31.59 -16.77
N PRO A 572 -29.29 32.21 -15.99
CA PRO A 572 -29.63 31.76 -14.64
C PRO A 572 -30.41 30.42 -14.68
N PRO A 573 -30.34 29.61 -13.60
CA PRO A 573 -31.10 28.36 -13.51
C PRO A 573 -32.60 28.62 -13.35
N SER A 574 -33.42 27.90 -14.14
CA SER A 574 -34.88 27.89 -13.98
C SER A 574 -35.30 27.07 -12.75
N PRO A 575 -36.28 27.51 -11.94
CA PRO A 575 -36.63 26.84 -10.70
C PRO A 575 -37.65 25.71 -10.87
N LYS A 576 -37.26 24.48 -10.51
CA LYS A 576 -38.03 23.54 -9.65
C LYS A 576 -37.19 22.32 -9.27
#